data_AF-A0A5C1MCR9-F1
#
_entry.id   AF-A0A5C1MCR9-F1
#
_cell.length_a   1.000
_cell.length_b   1.000
_cell.length_c   1.000
_cell.angle_alpha   90.00
_cell.angle_beta   90.00
_cell.angle_gamma   90.00
#
_symmetry.space_group_name_H-M   'P 1'
#
loop_
_entity.id
_entity.type
_entity.pdbx_description
1 polymer ?
#
loop_
_entity_poly.entity_id
_entity_poly.type
_entity_poly.pdbx_seq_one_letter_code
_entity_poly.pdbx_strand_id
1 'polypeptide(L)'
;MLNMVNKIRIYRIMVAAMVIVGLALPGCHRKRPEKKAPAPAVLKAQYDQLFQVNGDGSVSAKLSLNINGALAAPGTKFIRGVQFSGVDITQYIGHDIDVQEEDGGFKIIKFY
;
A
#
# COMPACT_ATOMS: atom_id res chain seq x y z
N MET A 1 47.04 29.04 -34.29
CA MET A 1 45.93 29.01 -35.27
C MET A 1 45.73 27.57 -35.74
N LEU A 2 44.74 26.84 -35.19
CA LEU A 2 44.37 25.51 -35.69
C LEU A 2 43.27 25.66 -36.76
N ASN A 3 43.57 25.18 -37.96
CA ASN A 3 42.79 25.32 -39.19
C ASN A 3 41.36 24.74 -39.09
N MET A 4 40.39 25.44 -39.69
CA MET A 4 38.95 25.15 -39.69
C MET A 4 38.57 23.75 -40.21
N VAL A 5 39.46 23.11 -40.97
CA VAL A 5 39.31 21.73 -41.49
C VAL A 5 39.33 20.68 -40.38
N ASN A 6 40.05 20.92 -39.27
CA ASN A 6 40.16 19.93 -38.18
C ASN A 6 38.89 19.88 -37.30
N LYS A 7 38.16 20.99 -37.17
CA LYS A 7 36.87 21.03 -36.44
C LYS A 7 35.81 20.15 -37.10
N ILE A 8 35.77 20.09 -38.43
CA ILE A 8 34.76 19.32 -39.17
C ILE A 8 35.00 17.81 -39.06
N ARG A 9 36.27 17.37 -39.06
CA ARG A 9 36.61 15.94 -38.85
C ARG A 9 36.27 15.47 -37.44
N ILE A 10 36.55 16.30 -36.43
CA ILE A 10 36.20 16.00 -35.02
C ILE A 10 34.66 15.93 -34.86
N TYR A 11 33.92 16.83 -35.51
CA TYR A 11 32.45 16.81 -35.45
C TYR A 11 31.85 15.54 -36.08
N ARG A 12 32.38 15.04 -37.21
CA ARG A 12 31.86 13.81 -37.84
C ARG A 12 32.12 12.56 -37.00
N ILE A 13 33.24 12.50 -36.29
CA ILE A 13 33.55 11.39 -35.36
C ILE A 13 32.62 11.44 -34.15
N MET A 14 32.30 12.63 -33.63
CA MET A 14 31.35 12.78 -32.52
C MET A 14 29.92 12.38 -32.88
N VAL A 15 29.42 12.76 -34.06
CA VAL A 15 28.05 12.39 -34.48
C VAL A 15 27.93 10.88 -34.72
N ALA A 16 28.96 10.22 -35.23
CA ALA A 16 28.94 8.76 -35.43
C ALA A 16 28.96 7.96 -34.11
N ALA A 17 29.66 8.44 -33.08
CA ALA A 17 29.68 7.78 -31.77
C ALA A 17 28.33 7.86 -31.03
N MET A 18 27.53 8.90 -31.29
CA MET A 18 26.25 9.10 -30.60
C MET A 18 25.12 8.19 -31.12
N VAL A 19 25.27 7.58 -32.30
CA VAL A 19 24.21 6.76 -32.94
C VAL A 19 24.33 5.26 -32.60
N ILE A 20 25.46 4.81 -32.03
CA ILE A 20 25.75 3.37 -31.84
C ILE A 20 25.42 2.88 -30.42
N VAL A 21 25.17 3.76 -29.45
CA VAL A 21 24.72 3.36 -28.11
C VAL A 21 23.23 3.03 -28.12
N GLY A 22 22.96 1.77 -28.47
CA GLY A 22 22.11 0.95 -27.63
C GLY A 22 20.61 1.12 -27.83
N LEU A 23 20.13 0.49 -28.89
CA LEU A 23 18.86 -0.24 -28.90
C LEU A 23 18.77 -1.14 -27.65
N ALA A 24 18.28 -0.58 -26.55
CA ALA A 24 17.63 -1.36 -25.51
C ALA A 24 16.13 -1.29 -25.82
N LEU A 25 15.58 -2.47 -26.11
CA LEU A 25 14.16 -2.79 -26.18
C LEU A 25 13.36 -1.89 -25.23
N PRO A 26 12.15 -1.43 -25.60
CA PRO A 26 11.24 -0.87 -24.62
C PRO A 26 10.93 -2.00 -23.65
N GLY A 27 11.72 -2.09 -22.58
CA GLY A 27 11.34 -2.80 -21.39
C GLY A 27 9.95 -2.29 -21.10
N CYS A 28 8.99 -3.21 -21.07
CA CYS A 28 7.73 -2.95 -20.43
C CYS A 28 8.08 -2.44 -19.03
N HIS A 29 8.18 -1.11 -18.89
CA HIS A 29 7.64 -0.43 -17.75
C HIS A 29 6.20 -0.89 -17.75
N ARG A 30 5.95 -2.04 -17.10
CA ARG A 30 4.71 -2.23 -16.38
C ARG A 30 4.60 -0.93 -15.62
N LYS A 31 3.74 -0.04 -16.12
CA LYS A 31 3.24 1.04 -15.30
C LYS A 31 2.72 0.29 -14.10
N ARG A 32 3.50 0.27 -13.01
CA ARG A 32 2.92 0.07 -11.70
C ARG A 32 1.87 1.17 -11.72
N PRO A 33 0.56 0.85 -11.70
CA PRO A 33 -0.44 1.88 -11.82
C PRO A 33 -0.06 2.90 -10.76
N GLU A 34 0.32 4.09 -11.22
CA GLU A 34 0.41 5.25 -10.39
C GLU A 34 -1.05 5.41 -9.97
N LYS A 35 -1.41 4.75 -8.85
CA LYS A 35 -2.67 4.94 -8.17
C LYS A 35 -2.63 6.43 -7.85
N LYS A 36 -3.18 7.24 -8.76
CA LYS A 36 -3.70 8.57 -8.52
C LYS A 36 -4.20 8.52 -7.09
N ALA A 37 -3.50 9.14 -6.13
CA ALA A 37 -3.71 8.90 -4.71
C ALA A 37 -5.22 8.96 -4.47
N PRO A 38 -5.88 7.80 -4.33
CA PRO A 38 -7.32 7.78 -4.46
C PRO A 38 -7.84 8.41 -3.19
N ALA A 39 -8.99 9.09 -3.27
CA ALA A 39 -9.82 9.27 -2.09
C ALA A 39 -9.81 7.92 -1.34
N PRO A 40 -9.55 7.92 -0.03
CA PRO A 40 -9.00 6.75 0.62
C PRO A 40 -9.97 5.58 0.41
N ALA A 41 -9.48 4.56 -0.30
CA ALA A 41 -10.34 3.54 -0.86
C ALA A 41 -10.90 2.71 0.28
N VAL A 42 -12.23 2.64 0.37
CA VAL A 42 -12.89 1.71 1.29
C VAL A 42 -12.78 0.31 0.68
N LEU A 43 -12.13 -0.58 1.40
CA LEU A 43 -11.90 -1.97 1.07
C LEU A 43 -12.78 -2.84 1.95
N LYS A 44 -13.37 -3.89 1.38
CA LYS A 44 -14.09 -4.90 2.15
C LYS A 44 -13.12 -5.98 2.57
N ALA A 45 -12.86 -6.08 3.87
CA ALA A 45 -11.98 -7.07 4.46
C ALA A 45 -12.81 -8.10 5.24
N GLN A 46 -12.38 -9.35 5.21
CA GLN A 46 -13.01 -10.36 6.06
C GLN A 46 -12.52 -10.20 7.51
N TYR A 47 -13.38 -10.51 8.48
CA TYR A 47 -13.03 -10.49 9.89
C TYR A 47 -11.69 -11.16 10.18
N ASP A 48 -11.50 -12.37 9.64
CA ASP A 48 -10.31 -13.20 9.88
C ASP A 48 -9.02 -12.63 9.28
N GLN A 49 -9.10 -11.61 8.42
CA GLN A 49 -7.92 -10.91 7.90
C GLN A 49 -7.41 -9.86 8.90
N LEU A 50 -8.33 -9.24 9.64
CA LEU A 50 -8.04 -8.16 10.58
C LEU A 50 -7.88 -8.68 12.02
N PHE A 51 -8.57 -9.77 12.34
CA PHE A 51 -8.68 -10.33 13.67
C PHE A 51 -8.37 -11.82 13.69
N GLN A 52 -7.99 -12.31 14.86
CA GLN A 52 -7.81 -13.72 15.17
C GLN A 52 -8.72 -14.09 16.34
N VAL A 53 -9.55 -15.11 16.17
CA VAL A 53 -10.27 -15.71 17.30
C VAL A 53 -9.34 -16.68 18.02
N ASN A 54 -9.15 -16.48 19.31
CA ASN A 54 -8.33 -17.34 20.17
C ASN A 54 -9.17 -18.50 20.71
N GLY A 55 -8.50 -19.57 21.16
CA GLY A 55 -9.18 -20.77 21.69
C GLY A 55 -10.00 -20.54 22.97
N ASP A 56 -9.76 -19.44 23.68
CA ASP A 56 -10.52 -19.00 24.85
C ASP A 56 -11.77 -18.16 24.50
N GLY A 57 -12.02 -17.92 23.20
CA GLY A 57 -13.11 -17.08 22.72
C GLY A 57 -12.81 -15.57 22.75
N SER A 58 -11.61 -15.16 23.16
CA SER A 58 -11.15 -13.79 22.97
C SER A 58 -10.74 -13.55 21.51
N VAL A 59 -10.70 -12.29 21.10
CA VAL A 59 -10.29 -11.88 19.77
C VAL A 59 -9.01 -11.06 19.87
N SER A 60 -8.07 -11.24 18.95
CA SER A 60 -6.85 -10.43 18.88
C SER A 60 -6.72 -9.72 17.54
N ALA A 61 -6.34 -8.44 17.55
CA ALA A 61 -6.03 -7.71 16.33
C ALA A 61 -4.76 -8.30 15.68
N LYS A 62 -4.80 -8.59 14.39
CA LYS A 62 -3.62 -9.02 13.61
C LYS A 62 -2.79 -7.84 13.11
N LEU A 63 -3.42 -6.68 12.95
CA LEU A 63 -2.87 -5.46 12.37
C LEU A 63 -3.16 -4.25 13.27
N SER A 64 -2.53 -3.11 12.98
CA SER A 64 -2.88 -1.84 13.62
C SER A 64 -4.22 -1.35 13.07
N LEU A 65 -5.24 -1.25 13.94
CA LEU A 65 -6.61 -0.90 13.55
C LEU A 65 -7.07 0.36 14.27
N ASN A 66 -7.56 1.35 13.53
CA ASN A 66 -8.22 2.53 14.08
C ASN A 66 -9.73 2.30 14.13
N ILE A 67 -10.29 2.22 15.33
CA ILE A 67 -11.71 1.92 15.58
C ILE A 67 -12.33 3.13 16.26
N ASN A 68 -13.18 3.87 15.55
CA ASN A 68 -13.81 5.10 16.03
C ASN A 68 -12.83 6.12 16.65
N GLY A 69 -11.60 6.23 16.12
CA GLY A 69 -10.56 7.14 16.63
C GLY A 69 -9.63 6.54 17.69
N ALA A 70 -9.88 5.31 18.14
CA ALA A 70 -8.98 4.59 19.05
C ALA A 70 -8.10 3.62 18.28
N LEU A 71 -6.78 3.72 18.47
CA LEU A 71 -5.82 2.81 17.84
C LEU A 71 -5.68 1.52 18.66
N ALA A 72 -5.99 0.39 18.04
CA ALA A 72 -5.68 -0.94 18.52
C ALA A 72 -4.38 -1.43 17.87
N ALA A 73 -3.39 -1.75 18.68
CA ALA A 73 -2.12 -2.31 18.20
C ALA A 73 -2.27 -3.80 17.85
N PRO A 74 -1.42 -4.36 16.98
CA PRO A 74 -1.36 -5.79 16.75
C PRO A 74 -1.16 -6.55 18.07
N GLY A 75 -1.91 -7.63 18.27
CA GLY A 75 -1.93 -8.41 19.51
C GLY A 75 -2.87 -7.88 20.60
N THR A 76 -3.51 -6.71 20.40
CA THR A 76 -4.53 -6.21 21.33
C THR A 76 -5.66 -7.22 21.45
N LYS A 77 -5.98 -7.63 22.69
CA LYS A 77 -7.03 -8.61 22.97
C LYS A 77 -8.35 -7.93 23.32
N PHE A 78 -9.41 -8.38 22.68
CA PHE A 78 -10.79 -8.00 22.94
C PHE A 78 -11.51 -9.21 23.54
N ILE A 79 -12.09 -9.00 24.72
CA ILE A 79 -12.86 -10.02 25.43
C ILE A 79 -14.33 -9.81 25.09
N ARG A 80 -15.08 -10.92 24.99
CA ARG A 80 -16.51 -10.88 24.70
C ARG A 80 -17.25 -10.02 25.73
N GLY A 81 -18.11 -9.12 25.25
CA GLY A 81 -18.87 -8.19 26.10
C GLY A 81 -18.09 -6.93 26.52
N VAL A 82 -16.81 -6.80 26.15
CA VAL A 82 -16.03 -5.57 26.37
C VAL A 82 -16.10 -4.69 25.13
N GLN A 83 -16.53 -3.45 25.32
CA GLN A 83 -16.56 -2.47 24.24
C GLN A 83 -15.21 -1.77 24.11
N PHE A 84 -14.69 -1.74 22.89
CA PHE A 84 -13.56 -0.92 22.50
C PHE A 84 -14.07 0.24 21.64
N SER A 85 -13.89 1.47 22.10
CA SER A 85 -14.40 2.67 21.41
C SER A 85 -15.91 2.58 21.09
N GLY A 86 -16.69 2.04 22.03
CA GLY A 86 -18.14 1.88 21.91
C GLY A 86 -18.61 0.69 21.06
N VAL A 87 -17.70 -0.19 20.63
CA VAL A 87 -18.03 -1.36 19.79
C VAL A 87 -17.52 -2.64 20.43
N ASP A 88 -18.37 -3.66 20.55
CA ASP A 88 -17.96 -5.01 20.92
C ASP A 88 -17.50 -5.78 19.68
N ILE A 89 -16.18 -5.85 19.49
CA ILE A 89 -15.55 -6.47 18.31
C ILE A 89 -15.89 -7.95 18.18
N THR A 90 -16.23 -8.63 19.28
CA THR A 90 -16.53 -10.07 19.28
C THR A 90 -17.88 -10.39 18.68
N GLN A 91 -18.79 -9.41 18.55
CA GLN A 91 -20.11 -9.63 17.95
C GLN A 91 -20.07 -9.74 16.43
N TYR A 92 -18.97 -9.29 15.81
CA TYR A 92 -18.79 -9.28 14.36
C TYR A 92 -17.92 -10.42 13.84
N ILE A 93 -17.65 -11.44 14.67
CA ILE A 93 -16.88 -12.62 14.26
C ILE A 93 -17.55 -13.28 13.05
N GLY A 94 -16.81 -13.41 11.96
CA GLY A 94 -17.30 -13.99 10.69
C GLY A 94 -18.06 -13.01 9.78
N HIS A 95 -18.15 -11.73 10.16
CA HIS A 95 -18.75 -10.68 9.33
C HIS A 95 -17.70 -9.95 8.50
N ASP A 96 -18.14 -9.39 7.35
CA ASP A 96 -17.29 -8.49 6.59
C ASP A 96 -17.15 -7.14 7.31
N ILE A 97 -16.04 -6.46 7.05
CA ILE A 97 -15.72 -5.16 7.64
C ILE A 97 -15.26 -4.23 6.52
N ASP A 98 -15.87 -3.04 6.45
CA ASP A 98 -15.37 -1.99 5.58
C ASP A 98 -14.22 -1.27 6.31
N VAL A 99 -13.04 -1.32 5.69
CA VAL A 99 -11.83 -0.68 6.18
C VAL A 99 -11.27 0.30 5.17
N GLN A 100 -10.52 1.26 5.66
CA GLN A 100 -9.84 2.26 4.88
C GLN A 100 -8.36 2.24 5.28
N GLU A 101 -7.45 2.12 4.32
CA GLU A 101 -6.01 2.24 4.61
C GLU A 101 -5.70 3.64 5.14
N GLU A 102 -4.99 3.71 6.28
CA GLU A 102 -4.59 4.96 6.94
C GLU A 102 -3.19 4.77 7.56
N ASP A 103 -2.22 5.61 7.19
CA ASP A 103 -0.86 5.73 7.73
C ASP A 103 -0.27 4.48 8.44
N GLY A 104 -0.14 3.38 7.69
CA GLY A 104 0.50 2.14 8.17
C GLY A 104 -0.42 1.18 8.93
N GLY A 105 -1.72 1.43 8.94
CA GLY A 105 -2.77 0.57 9.48
C GLY A 105 -4.08 0.67 8.71
N PHE A 106 -5.16 0.22 9.33
CA PHE A 106 -6.50 0.26 8.74
C PHE A 106 -7.48 0.94 9.68
N LYS A 107 -8.22 1.91 9.18
CA LYS A 107 -9.35 2.51 9.86
C LYS A 107 -10.61 1.72 9.55
N ILE A 108 -11.31 1.29 10.59
CA ILE A 108 -12.61 0.65 10.44
C ILE A 108 -13.67 1.72 10.18
N ILE A 109 -14.39 1.57 9.08
CA ILE A 109 -15.47 2.47 8.66
C ILE A 109 -16.82 1.92 9.09
N LYS A 110 -17.03 0.61 8.90
CA LYS A 110 -18.31 -0.04 9.20
C LYS A 110 -18.15 -1.52 9.48
N PHE A 111 -18.84 -1.99 10.51
CA PHE A 111 -19.10 -3.40 10.76
C PHE A 111 -20.51 -3.76 10.25
N TYR A 112 -20.69 -4.95 9.70
CA TYR A 112 -21.96 -5.44 9.13
C TYR A 112 -22.71 -6.37 10.07
#